data_AF-A0A2J8N9F4-F1
#
_entry.id   AF-A0A2J8N9F4-F1
#
_cell.length_a   1.000
_cell.length_b   1.000
_cell.length_c   1.000
_cell.angle_alpha   90.00
_cell.angle_beta   90.00
_cell.angle_gamma   90.00
#
_symmetry.space_group_name_H-M   'P 1'
#
loop_
_entity.id
_entity.type
_entity.pdbx_description
1 polymer ?
#
loop_
_entity_poly.entity_id
_entity_poly.type
_entity_poly.pdbx_seq_one_letter_code
_entity_poly.pdbx_strand_id
1 'polypeptide(L)'
;MNLSSASSTEEKAVTTVLWGCELSQERRTWTFRPQLEGKQSCRLLLHTICLGEKAKEEMHRVEILPPANQEDKKMQPVTIASLQASVLPMVSMVGVQLS
;
A
#
# COMPACT_ATOMS: atom_id res chain seq x y z
N MET A 1 -47.02 2.26 -24.65
CA MET A 1 -45.59 1.89 -24.67
C MET A 1 -44.82 3.12 -24.24
N ASN A 2 -44.40 3.20 -22.98
CA ASN A 2 -43.57 4.29 -22.47
C ASN A 2 -42.19 3.71 -22.18
N LEU A 3 -41.21 4.03 -23.01
CA LEU A 3 -39.80 3.76 -22.75
C LEU A 3 -39.32 4.84 -21.79
N SER A 4 -39.42 4.56 -20.50
CA SER A 4 -38.76 5.36 -19.47
C SER A 4 -37.25 5.27 -19.69
N SER A 5 -36.66 6.40 -20.10
CA SER A 5 -35.21 6.61 -20.16
C SER A 5 -34.62 6.35 -18.78
N ALA A 6 -34.05 5.15 -18.60
CA ALA A 6 -33.17 4.89 -17.49
C ALA A 6 -31.95 5.81 -17.66
N SER A 7 -31.90 6.88 -16.86
CA SER A 7 -30.68 7.64 -16.65
C SER A 7 -29.61 6.65 -16.22
N SER A 8 -28.67 6.36 -17.13
CA SER A 8 -27.48 5.60 -16.81
C SER A 8 -26.66 6.48 -15.87
N THR A 9 -26.82 6.30 -14.57
CA THR A 9 -25.75 6.62 -13.65
C THR A 9 -24.54 5.84 -14.15
N GLU A 10 -23.57 6.53 -14.75
CA GLU A 10 -22.26 5.95 -15.01
C GLU A 10 -21.71 5.51 -13.66
N GLU A 11 -21.93 4.25 -13.33
CA GLU A 11 -21.26 3.59 -12.23
C GLU A 11 -19.79 3.59 -12.61
N LYS A 12 -19.06 4.59 -12.11
CA LYS A 12 -17.66 4.78 -12.44
C LYS A 12 -16.91 3.55 -11.92
N ALA A 13 -16.63 2.62 -12.81
CA ALA A 13 -16.05 1.33 -12.46
C ALA A 13 -14.80 1.56 -11.60
N VAL A 14 -14.79 1.02 -10.39
CA VAL A 14 -13.63 1.09 -9.51
C VAL A 14 -12.55 0.20 -10.12
N THR A 15 -11.64 0.80 -10.87
CA THR A 15 -10.50 0.07 -11.43
C THR A 15 -9.53 -0.27 -10.31
N THR A 16 -9.44 -1.54 -9.96
CA THR A 16 -8.42 -2.05 -9.04
C THR A 16 -7.22 -2.53 -9.86
N VAL A 17 -6.04 -2.01 -9.56
CA VAL A 17 -4.79 -2.39 -10.23
C VAL A 17 -3.87 -3.04 -9.22
N LEU A 18 -3.21 -4.13 -9.61
CA LEU A 18 -2.20 -4.78 -8.79
C LEU A 18 -0.99 -3.85 -8.62
N TRP A 19 -0.51 -3.76 -7.39
CA TRP A 19 0.66 -2.98 -7.05
C TRP A 19 1.59 -3.79 -6.15
N GLY A 20 2.89 -3.58 -6.32
CA GLY A 20 3.92 -4.15 -5.46
C GLY A 20 5.17 -3.29 -5.48
N CYS A 21 5.97 -3.41 -4.42
CA CYS A 21 7.30 -2.83 -4.34
C CYS A 21 8.25 -3.77 -3.60
N GLU A 22 9.54 -3.58 -3.81
CA GLU A 22 10.60 -4.29 -3.09
C GLU A 22 11.41 -3.28 -2.26
N LEU A 23 11.69 -3.64 -1.01
CA LEU A 23 12.59 -2.90 -0.12
C LEU A 23 13.85 -3.74 0.10
N SER A 24 15.01 -3.10 0.04
CA SER A 24 16.32 -3.73 0.21
C SER A 24 17.29 -2.80 0.95
N GLN A 25 18.55 -3.23 1.11
CA GLN A 25 19.58 -2.35 1.69
C GLN A 25 19.89 -1.15 0.79
N GLU A 26 19.83 -1.34 -0.52
CA GLU A 26 20.01 -0.31 -1.56
C GLU A 26 18.78 0.59 -1.67
N ARG A 27 17.56 0.06 -1.47
CA ARG A 27 16.30 0.81 -1.53
C ARG A 27 15.47 0.60 -0.26
N ARG A 28 15.78 1.38 0.77
CA ARG A 28 15.13 1.29 2.09
C ARG A 28 13.76 1.95 2.19
N THR A 29 13.40 2.77 1.21
CA THR A 29 12.16 3.54 1.22
C THR A 29 11.51 3.49 -0.14
N TRP A 30 10.18 3.37 -0.15
CA TRP A 30 9.37 3.47 -1.34
C TRP A 30 8.19 4.40 -1.07
N THR A 31 7.92 5.32 -2.00
CA THR A 31 6.75 6.20 -1.92
C THR A 31 5.78 5.81 -3.01
N PHE A 32 4.59 5.36 -2.62
CA PHE A 32 3.49 5.16 -3.55
C PHE A 32 3.02 6.52 -4.08
N ARG A 33 3.03 6.69 -5.40
CA ARG A 33 2.55 7.89 -6.10
C ARG A 33 1.48 7.48 -7.09
N PRO A 34 0.19 7.70 -6.80
CA PRO A 34 -0.88 7.43 -7.75
C PRO A 34 -0.66 8.20 -9.05
N GLN A 35 -0.77 7.54 -10.20
CA GLN A 35 -0.71 8.20 -11.51
C GLN A 35 -2.10 8.61 -12.04
N LEU A 36 -3.11 8.70 -11.18
CA LEU A 36 -4.44 9.13 -11.62
C LEU A 36 -4.48 10.65 -11.84
N GLU A 37 -4.82 11.07 -13.05
CA GLU A 37 -5.19 12.45 -13.34
C GLU A 37 -6.58 12.76 -12.74
N GLY A 38 -6.68 13.84 -11.95
CA GLY A 38 -7.95 14.38 -11.41
C GLY A 38 -8.22 14.11 -9.91
N LYS A 39 -9.36 14.61 -9.40
CA LYS A 39 -9.82 14.51 -7.99
C LYS A 39 -10.29 13.11 -7.56
N GLN A 40 -9.67 12.05 -8.07
CA GLN A 40 -10.06 10.68 -7.66
C GLN A 40 -9.23 10.26 -6.45
N SER A 41 -9.90 9.90 -5.35
CA SER A 41 -9.24 9.35 -4.17
C SER A 41 -8.67 7.97 -4.53
N CYS A 42 -7.36 7.88 -4.75
CA CYS A 42 -6.67 6.60 -4.86
C CYS A 42 -6.48 6.03 -3.46
N ARG A 43 -6.71 4.72 -3.30
CA ARG A 43 -6.45 4.01 -2.04
C ARG A 43 -5.51 2.86 -2.34
N LEU A 44 -4.51 2.66 -1.47
CA LEU A 44 -3.63 1.51 -1.50
C LEU A 44 -4.13 0.49 -0.48
N LEU A 45 -4.46 -0.72 -0.95
CA LEU A 45 -4.77 -1.85 -0.10
C LEU A 45 -3.53 -2.73 0.01
N LEU A 46 -3.00 -2.89 1.22
CA LEU A 46 -1.90 -3.82 1.48
C LEU A 46 -2.47 -5.20 1.74
N HIS A 47 -1.99 -6.20 0.99
CA HIS A 47 -2.43 -7.58 1.10
C HIS A 47 -1.40 -8.51 1.72
N THR A 48 -0.13 -8.36 1.35
CA THR A 48 0.94 -9.26 1.79
C THR A 48 2.25 -8.49 1.90
N ILE A 49 3.03 -8.82 2.92
CA ILE A 49 4.44 -8.45 3.04
C ILE A 49 5.22 -9.75 3.22
N CYS A 50 6.28 -9.95 2.45
CA CYS A 50 7.08 -11.17 2.47
C CYS A 50 8.57 -10.87 2.33
N LEU A 51 9.39 -11.76 2.86
CA LEU A 51 10.83 -11.78 2.63
C LEU A 51 11.15 -12.46 1.29
N GLY A 52 12.14 -11.92 0.58
CA GLY A 52 12.72 -12.61 -0.55
C GLY A 52 13.56 -13.81 -0.10
N GLU A 53 13.74 -14.79 -0.97
CA GLU A 53 14.50 -16.03 -0.69
C GLU A 53 15.91 -15.77 -0.17
N LYS A 54 16.55 -14.68 -0.61
CA LYS A 54 17.92 -14.29 -0.25
C LYS A 54 17.98 -13.29 0.91
N ALA A 55 16.87 -13.07 1.62
CA ALA A 55 16.87 -12.22 2.80
C ALA A 55 17.82 -12.79 3.87
N LYS A 56 18.52 -11.91 4.59
CA LYS A 56 19.41 -12.33 5.67
C LYS A 56 18.60 -12.96 6.80
N GLU A 57 19.21 -13.85 7.59
CA GLU A 57 18.55 -14.38 8.79
C GLU A 57 18.61 -13.34 9.92
N GLU A 58 17.75 -12.34 9.83
CA GLU A 58 17.61 -11.24 10.78
C GLU A 58 16.17 -10.71 10.81
N MET A 59 15.86 -9.89 11.83
CA MET A 59 14.56 -9.23 11.93
C MET A 59 14.47 -8.08 10.92
N HIS A 60 13.57 -8.20 9.96
CA HIS A 60 13.21 -7.17 9.00
C HIS A 60 11.95 -6.46 9.44
N ARG A 61 12.02 -5.13 9.54
CA ARG A 61 10.87 -4.29 9.90
C ARG A 61 10.40 -3.51 8.67
N VAL A 62 9.09 -3.47 8.48
CA VAL A 62 8.47 -2.60 7.48
C VAL A 62 7.64 -1.56 8.22
N GLU A 63 7.88 -0.30 7.89
CA GLU A 63 7.30 0.85 8.57
C GLU A 63 6.68 1.82 7.57
N ILE A 64 5.57 2.43 7.97
CA ILE A 64 4.97 3.56 7.25
C ILE A 64 5.61 4.83 7.80
N LEU A 65 6.26 5.57 6.90
CA LEU A 65 6.88 6.85 7.23
C LEU A 65 5.86 7.98 7.09
N PRO A 66 5.98 9.05 7.91
CA PRO A 66 5.18 10.25 7.74
C PRO A 66 5.47 10.94 6.39
N PRO A 67 4.54 11.77 5.88
CA PRO A 67 4.76 12.55 4.66
C PRO A 67 6.00 13.45 4.80
N ALA A 68 6.89 13.42 3.81
CA ALA A 68 8.19 14.10 3.85
C ALA A 68 8.11 15.65 4.00
N ASN A 69 6.95 16.26 3.75
CA ASN A 69 6.78 17.71 3.67
C ASN A 69 6.06 18.34 4.86
N GLN A 70 5.69 17.57 5.90
CA GLN A 70 5.13 18.16 7.11
C GLN A 70 6.25 18.49 8.09
N GLU A 71 6.41 19.78 8.38
CA GLU A 71 7.30 20.34 9.40
C GLU A 71 6.93 19.87 10.83
N ASP A 72 5.81 19.15 10.97
CA ASP A 72 5.39 18.44 12.17
C ASP A 72 6.32 17.24 12.45
N LYS A 73 7.46 17.55 13.07
CA LYS A 73 8.46 16.61 13.63
C LYS A 73 7.93 15.59 14.65
N LYS A 74 6.60 15.43 14.80
CA LYS A 74 5.97 14.62 15.85
C LYS A 74 5.40 13.29 15.37
N MET A 75 5.19 13.10 14.08
CA MET A 75 4.57 11.88 13.59
C MET A 75 5.64 10.78 13.44
N GLN A 76 5.62 9.83 14.37
CA GLN A 76 6.58 8.71 14.40
C GLN A 76 6.26 7.67 13.32
N PRO A 77 7.28 6.98 12.76
CA PRO A 77 7.06 5.81 11.92
C PRO A 77 6.17 4.77 12.60
N VAL A 78 5.27 4.15 11.84
CA VAL A 78 4.40 3.08 12.33
C VAL A 78 4.87 1.75 11.77
N THR A 79 5.32 0.84 12.62
CA THR A 79 5.66 -0.53 12.21
C THR A 79 4.41 -1.31 11.85
N ILE A 80 4.36 -1.85 10.64
CA ILE A 80 3.23 -2.65 10.14
C ILE A 80 3.56 -4.14 9.99
N ALA A 81 4.84 -4.50 9.94
CA ALA A 81 5.28 -5.89 9.94
C ALA A 81 6.68 -6.02 10.54
N SER A 82 6.91 -7.15 11.21
CA SER A 82 8.23 -7.65 11.62
C SER A 82 8.35 -9.08 11.14
N LEU A 83 9.31 -9.34 10.25
CA LEU A 83 9.50 -10.62 9.58
C LEU A 83 10.90 -11.15 9.84
N GLN A 84 11.03 -12.46 9.91
CA GLN A 84 12.31 -13.16 9.99
C GLN A 84 12.17 -14.49 9.27
N ALA A 85 13.13 -14.87 8.42
CA ALA A 85 12.94 -15.97 7.48
C ALA A 85 12.65 -17.31 8.19
N SER A 86 13.35 -17.60 9.29
CA SER A 86 13.12 -18.81 10.09
C SER A 86 11.89 -18.80 11.01
N VAL A 87 11.26 -17.65 11.24
CA VAL A 87 10.17 -17.49 12.23
C VAL A 87 8.84 -17.11 11.58
N LEU A 88 8.84 -16.03 10.80
CA LEU A 88 7.68 -15.49 10.11
C LEU A 88 8.14 -14.85 8.79
N PRO A 89 8.22 -15.62 7.70
CA PRO A 89 8.77 -15.14 6.43
C PRO A 89 7.77 -14.25 5.66
N MET A 90 6.48 -14.36 5.95
CA MET A 90 5.43 -13.57 5.32
C MET A 90 4.27 -13.32 6.27
N VAL A 91 3.55 -12.23 6.03
CA VAL A 91 2.31 -11.89 6.75
C VAL A 91 1.25 -11.42 5.75
N SER A 92 0.02 -11.91 5.93
CA SER A 92 -1.15 -11.37 5.23
C SER A 92 -1.73 -10.21 6.00
N MET A 93 -2.02 -9.13 5.29
CA MET A 93 -2.60 -7.90 5.80
C MET A 93 -4.10 -7.89 5.50
N VAL A 94 -4.92 -7.78 6.54
CA VAL A 94 -6.38 -7.71 6.41
C VAL A 94 -6.83 -6.33 6.85
N GLY A 95 -7.49 -5.60 5.93
CA GLY A 95 -8.08 -4.29 6.24
C GLY A 95 -7.09 -3.12 6.33
N VAL A 96 -5.81 -3.32 5.98
CA VAL A 96 -4.83 -2.22 5.95
C VAL A 96 -5.00 -1.41 4.67
N GLN A 97 -5.48 -0.17 4.80
CA GLN A 97 -5.75 0.74 3.70
C GLN A 97 -5.06 2.10 3.94
N LEU A 98 -4.40 2.61 2.90
CA LEU A 98 -3.70 3.91 2.91
C LEU A 98 -4.30 4.82 1.82
N SER A 99 -4.29 6.13 2.07
CA SER A 99 -4.87 7.17 1.21
C SER A 99 -3.93 8.33 1.02
#